data_AF-A0A2S9FJK2-F1
#
_entry.id   AF-A0A2S9FJK2-F1
#
_cell.length_a   1.000
_cell.length_b   1.000
_cell.length_c   1.000
_cell.angle_alpha   90.00
_cell.angle_beta   90.00
_cell.angle_gamma   90.00
#
_symmetry.space_group_name_H-M   'P 1'
#
loop_
_entity.id
_entity.type
_entity.pdbx_description
1 polymer ?
#
loop_
_entity_poly.entity_id
_entity_poly.type
_entity_poly.pdbx_seq_one_letter_code
_entity_poly.pdbx_strand_id
1 'polypeptide(L)'
;MSELRLMAVHAHPDDESSKGAATMARYADAGVRVMVVTLTGGERGDILNPAMDLPEVHGRIHEIRIDEMARAAEILGVEQHWLGFVDSGLPEGDPPPPLPDGCFALEPLEV
;
A
#
# COMPACT_ATOMS: atom_id res chain seq x y z
N MET A 1 -14.78 -19.90 -21.34
CA MET A 1 -13.47 -19.93 -20.66
C MET A 1 -13.67 -19.42 -19.25
N SER A 2 -12.96 -19.94 -18.26
CA SER A 2 -13.00 -19.40 -16.89
C SER A 2 -12.36 -18.01 -16.85
N GLU A 3 -12.90 -17.13 -16.03
CA GLU A 3 -12.36 -15.79 -15.76
C GLU A 3 -10.93 -15.90 -15.21
N LEU A 4 -9.99 -15.12 -15.76
CA LEU A 4 -8.62 -15.03 -15.26
C LEU A 4 -8.56 -14.05 -14.08
N ARG A 5 -7.65 -14.31 -13.14
CA ARG A 5 -7.47 -13.51 -11.93
C ARG A 5 -6.00 -13.21 -11.71
N LEU A 6 -5.69 -11.97 -11.32
CA LEU A 6 -4.34 -11.51 -10.94
C LEU A 6 -4.40 -10.93 -9.53
N MET A 7 -3.45 -11.29 -8.67
CA MET A 7 -3.26 -10.68 -7.37
C MET A 7 -1.88 -10.03 -7.31
N ALA A 8 -1.83 -8.75 -6.97
CA ALA A 8 -0.61 -7.99 -6.75
C ALA A 8 -0.53 -7.66 -5.25
N VAL A 9 0.56 -8.05 -4.59
CA VAL A 9 0.75 -7.86 -3.16
C VAL A 9 1.86 -6.83 -2.94
N HIS A 10 1.55 -5.78 -2.19
CA HIS A 10 2.37 -4.59 -2.01
C HIS A 10 2.47 -4.18 -0.55
N ALA A 11 3.56 -3.54 -0.16
CA ALA A 11 3.81 -3.20 1.23
C ALA A 11 2.97 -1.99 1.68
N HIS A 12 3.00 -0.92 0.91
CA HIS A 12 2.40 0.37 1.29
C HIS A 12 1.39 0.88 0.25
N PRO A 13 0.51 1.82 0.64
CA PRO A 13 -0.23 2.65 -0.30
C PRO A 13 0.74 3.37 -1.23
N ASP A 14 0.55 3.31 -2.56
CA ASP A 14 1.40 3.84 -3.65
C ASP A 14 2.28 2.82 -4.39
N ASP A 15 2.60 1.69 -3.76
CA ASP A 15 3.50 0.69 -4.33
C ASP A 15 2.90 0.05 -5.59
N GLU A 16 1.58 -0.12 -5.61
CA GLU A 16 0.82 -0.66 -6.74
C GLU A 16 0.88 0.31 -7.92
N SER A 17 0.77 1.61 -7.64
CA SER A 17 0.78 2.67 -8.64
C SER A 17 2.19 2.91 -9.18
N SER A 18 3.21 2.91 -8.31
CA SER A 18 4.60 3.20 -8.67
C SER A 18 5.31 2.06 -9.39
N LYS A 19 4.97 0.80 -9.09
CA LYS A 19 5.68 -0.38 -9.61
C LYS A 19 4.85 -1.24 -10.56
N GLY A 20 3.51 -1.21 -10.44
CA GLY A 20 2.62 -2.19 -11.09
C GLY A 20 1.52 -1.61 -11.98
N ALA A 21 1.30 -0.29 -11.98
CA ALA A 21 0.12 0.35 -12.59
C ALA A 21 -0.16 -0.10 -14.02
N ALA A 22 0.83 0.04 -14.92
CA ALA A 22 0.64 -0.27 -16.33
C ALA A 22 0.28 -1.75 -16.58
N THR A 23 0.87 -2.66 -15.82
CA THR A 23 0.58 -4.09 -15.92
C THR A 23 -0.82 -4.41 -15.43
N MET A 24 -1.21 -3.88 -14.27
CA MET A 24 -2.53 -4.12 -13.70
C MET A 24 -3.63 -3.52 -14.58
N ALA A 25 -3.48 -2.27 -15.01
CA ALA A 25 -4.44 -1.60 -15.89
C ALA A 25 -4.60 -2.34 -17.23
N ARG A 26 -3.50 -2.84 -17.82
CA ARG A 26 -3.55 -3.66 -19.04
C ARG A 26 -4.39 -4.92 -18.85
N TYR A 27 -4.25 -5.61 -17.72
CA TYR A 27 -5.00 -6.83 -17.46
C TYR A 27 -6.46 -6.54 -17.10
N ALA A 28 -6.73 -5.48 -16.34
CA ALA A 28 -8.09 -5.03 -16.07
C ALA A 28 -8.84 -4.67 -17.37
N ASP A 29 -8.20 -3.94 -18.29
CA ASP A 29 -8.77 -3.60 -19.61
C ASP A 29 -9.02 -4.84 -20.49
N ALA A 30 -8.20 -5.89 -20.32
CA ALA A 30 -8.39 -7.18 -20.97
C ALA A 30 -9.49 -8.06 -20.32
N GLY A 31 -10.20 -7.54 -19.31
CA GLY A 31 -11.26 -8.25 -18.60
C GLY A 31 -10.78 -9.26 -17.55
N VAL A 32 -9.52 -9.17 -17.11
CA VAL A 32 -8.99 -9.96 -15.99
C VAL A 32 -9.41 -9.31 -14.67
N ARG A 33 -9.87 -10.10 -13.71
CA ARG A 33 -10.14 -9.59 -12.36
C ARG A 33 -8.84 -9.39 -11.60
N VAL A 34 -8.48 -8.14 -11.33
CA VAL A 34 -7.24 -7.76 -10.65
C VAL A 34 -7.53 -7.34 -9.21
N MET A 35 -6.79 -7.92 -8.26
CA MET A 35 -6.82 -7.57 -6.83
C MET A 35 -5.46 -7.03 -6.41
N VAL A 36 -5.44 -5.85 -5.79
CA VAL A 36 -4.31 -5.32 -5.04
C VAL A 36 -4.50 -5.64 -3.57
N VAL A 37 -3.49 -6.23 -2.95
CA VAL A 37 -3.42 -6.48 -1.52
C VAL A 37 -2.33 -5.59 -0.94
N THR A 38 -2.70 -4.65 -0.09
CA THR A 38 -1.75 -3.77 0.61
C THR A 38 -1.57 -4.24 2.04
N LEU A 39 -0.31 -4.45 2.44
CA LEU A 39 0.00 -4.98 3.76
C LEU A 39 -0.30 -3.97 4.86
N THR A 40 0.11 -2.71 4.67
CA THR A 40 0.15 -1.70 5.74
C THR A 40 -0.66 -0.45 5.42
N GLY A 41 -0.92 0.37 6.44
CA GLY A 41 -1.59 1.66 6.31
C GLY A 41 -0.71 2.80 5.82
N GLY A 42 0.61 2.59 5.69
CA GLY A 42 1.56 3.63 5.28
C GLY A 42 1.69 4.79 6.27
N GLU A 43 1.33 4.59 7.53
CA GLU A 43 1.22 5.65 8.54
C GLU A 43 2.55 6.25 8.98
N ARG A 44 3.68 5.68 8.56
CA ARG A 44 5.05 6.19 8.84
C ARG A 44 5.75 6.76 7.61
N GLY A 45 5.03 6.94 6.50
CA GLY A 45 5.57 7.54 5.29
C GLY A 45 5.74 9.06 5.39
N ASP A 46 6.65 9.60 4.58
CA ASP A 46 6.88 11.04 4.47
C ASP A 46 5.87 11.72 3.55
N ILE A 47 5.55 12.98 3.85
CA ILE A 47 4.78 13.86 2.95
C ILE A 47 5.77 14.56 2.01
N LEU A 48 5.83 14.09 0.76
CA LEU A 48 6.77 14.64 -0.23
C LEU A 48 6.27 15.90 -0.92
N ASN A 49 4.96 16.17 -0.88
CA ASN A 49 4.38 17.37 -1.49
C ASN A 49 4.44 18.54 -0.49
N PRO A 50 5.23 19.60 -0.72
CA PRO A 50 5.36 20.72 0.21
C PRO A 50 4.04 21.46 0.46
N ALA A 51 3.10 21.42 -0.49
CA ALA A 51 1.78 22.03 -0.31
C ALA A 51 0.89 21.25 0.68
N MET A 52 1.25 20.01 0.98
CA MET A 52 0.54 19.12 1.90
C MET A 52 1.28 18.97 3.25
N ASP A 53 2.39 19.68 3.45
CA ASP A 53 3.08 19.74 4.75
C ASP A 53 2.30 20.61 5.75
N LEU A 54 1.13 20.10 6.11
CA LEU A 54 0.12 20.76 6.94
C LEU A 54 -0.13 19.94 8.19
N PRO A 55 -0.28 20.56 9.38
CA PRO A 55 -0.52 19.83 10.63
C PRO A 55 -1.70 18.85 10.58
N GLU A 56 -2.75 19.19 9.81
CA GLU A 56 -3.93 18.33 9.63
C GLU A 56 -3.63 17.06 8.83
N VAL A 57 -2.71 17.13 7.85
CA VAL A 57 -2.31 15.98 7.03
C VAL A 57 -1.47 15.03 7.88
N HIS A 58 -0.50 15.56 8.64
CA HIS A 58 0.29 14.78 9.60
C HIS A 58 -0.59 14.03 10.61
N GLY A 59 -1.65 14.66 11.12
CA GLY A 59 -2.58 14.04 12.07
C GLY A 59 -3.52 13.00 11.47
N ARG A 60 -3.61 12.89 10.13
CA ARG A 60 -4.60 12.09 9.42
C ARG A 60 -4.03 11.30 8.23
N ILE A 61 -2.71 11.15 8.16
CA ILE A 61 -2.03 10.57 6.99
C ILE A 61 -2.59 9.19 6.60
N HIS A 62 -2.93 8.35 7.57
CA HIS A 62 -3.52 7.05 7.32
C HIS A 62 -4.89 7.13 6.62
N GLU A 63 -5.78 8.01 7.10
CA GLU A 63 -7.10 8.23 6.48
C GLU A 63 -6.96 8.77 5.05
N ILE A 64 -6.03 9.71 4.85
CA ILE A 64 -5.75 10.29 3.54
C ILE A 64 -5.24 9.22 2.58
N ARG A 65 -4.33 8.35 3.01
CA ARG A 65 -3.81 7.26 2.17
C ARG A 65 -4.87 6.22 1.83
N ILE A 66 -5.88 6.02 2.68
CA ILE A 66 -7.06 5.19 2.34
C ILE A 66 -7.82 5.83 1.18
N ASP A 67 -8.10 7.12 1.24
CA ASP A 67 -8.80 7.86 0.19
C ASP A 67 -7.98 7.90 -1.12
N GLU A 68 -6.67 8.11 -1.02
CA GLU A 68 -5.74 8.07 -2.16
C GLU A 68 -5.75 6.69 -2.83
N MET A 69 -5.70 5.60 -2.06
CA MET A 69 -5.75 4.24 -2.58
C MET A 69 -7.09 3.88 -3.19
N ALA A 70 -8.20 4.30 -2.58
CA ALA A 70 -9.52 4.12 -3.16
C ALA A 70 -9.59 4.80 -4.54
N ARG A 71 -9.06 6.02 -4.66
CA ARG A 71 -9.00 6.74 -5.91
C ARG A 71 -8.07 6.09 -6.94
N ALA A 72 -6.91 5.59 -6.52
CA ALA A 72 -5.98 4.86 -7.38
C ALA A 72 -6.62 3.57 -7.92
N ALA A 73 -7.29 2.80 -7.06
CA ALA A 73 -7.97 1.57 -7.44
C ALA A 73 -9.07 1.82 -8.49
N GLU A 74 -9.87 2.88 -8.32
CA GLU A 74 -10.86 3.32 -9.32
C GLU A 74 -10.22 3.66 -10.67
N ILE A 75 -9.11 4.41 -10.67
CA ILE A 75 -8.41 4.82 -11.90
C ILE A 75 -7.82 3.61 -12.62
N LEU A 76 -7.26 2.65 -11.87
CA LEU A 76 -6.63 1.45 -12.42
C LEU A 76 -7.64 0.37 -12.81
N GLY A 77 -8.89 0.46 -12.35
CA GLY A 77 -9.92 -0.55 -12.58
C GLY A 77 -9.66 -1.86 -11.80
N VAL A 78 -9.11 -1.75 -10.59
CA VAL A 78 -8.72 -2.90 -9.76
C VAL A 78 -9.52 -2.96 -8.46
N GLU A 79 -9.59 -4.15 -7.85
CA GLU A 79 -10.06 -4.34 -6.48
C GLU A 79 -8.93 -4.09 -5.49
N GLN A 80 -9.27 -3.65 -4.26
CA GLN A 80 -8.31 -3.37 -3.19
C GLN A 80 -8.66 -4.16 -1.93
N HIS A 81 -7.65 -4.70 -1.26
CA HIS A 81 -7.77 -5.36 0.04
C HIS A 81 -6.62 -4.97 0.98
N TRP A 82 -6.93 -4.72 2.25
CA TRP A 82 -5.95 -4.39 3.29
C TRP A 82 -5.71 -5.59 4.20
N LEU A 83 -4.45 -5.96 4.45
CA LEU A 83 -4.12 -7.00 5.43
C LEU A 83 -4.05 -6.47 6.87
N GLY A 84 -3.81 -5.17 7.04
CA GLY A 84 -3.92 -4.49 8.34
C GLY A 84 -2.68 -4.56 9.22
N PHE A 85 -1.50 -4.81 8.66
CA PHE A 85 -0.24 -4.69 9.39
C PHE A 85 0.12 -3.23 9.66
N VAL A 86 0.86 -3.00 10.75
CA VAL A 86 1.46 -1.70 11.06
C VAL A 86 2.62 -1.45 10.10
N ASP A 87 2.71 -0.24 9.56
CA ASP A 87 3.88 0.22 8.80
C ASP A 87 5.09 0.25 9.75
N SER A 88 6.14 -0.48 9.39
CA SER A 88 7.37 -0.53 10.19
C SER A 88 8.15 0.78 10.13
N GLY A 89 7.95 1.58 9.09
CA GLY A 89 8.85 2.63 8.68
C GLY A 89 10.19 2.07 8.21
N LEU A 90 11.09 2.98 7.85
CA LEU A 90 12.49 2.66 7.55
C LEU A 90 13.34 2.97 8.80
N PRO A 91 13.75 1.96 9.59
CA PRO A 91 14.56 2.20 10.78
C PRO A 91 15.95 2.70 10.40
N GLU A 92 16.35 3.83 10.98
CA GLU A 92 17.69 4.43 10.80
C GLU A 92 18.50 4.36 12.11
N GLY A 93 19.82 4.21 12.01
CA GLY A 93 20.75 4.12 13.15
C GLY A 93 21.59 2.84 13.17
N ASP A 94 22.55 2.78 14.11
CA ASP A 94 23.38 1.59 14.36
C ASP A 94 23.59 1.36 15.88
N PRO A 95 22.93 0.35 16.49
CA PRO A 95 21.94 -0.53 15.87
C PRO A 95 20.63 0.23 15.57
N PRO A 96 19.80 -0.27 14.63
CA PRO A 96 18.47 0.30 14.40
C PRO A 96 17.58 0.14 15.64
N PRO A 97 16.61 1.05 15.84
CA PRO A 97 15.60 0.89 16.88
C PRO A 97 14.75 -0.37 16.62
N PRO A 98 14.10 -0.93 17.67
CA PRO A 98 13.16 -2.03 17.49
C PRO A 98 11.99 -1.61 16.59
N LEU A 99 11.49 -2.56 15.81
CA LEU A 99 10.31 -2.37 14.97
C LEU A 99 9.02 -2.31 15.81
N PRO A 100 7.97 -1.64 15.33
CA PRO A 100 6.70 -1.60 16.04
C PRO A 100 6.00 -2.97 16.05
N ASP A 101 5.31 -3.25 17.14
CA ASP A 101 4.43 -4.42 17.26
C ASP A 101 3.36 -4.42 16.16
N GLY A 102 3.05 -5.61 15.63
CA GLY A 102 2.05 -5.77 14.58
C GLY A 102 2.51 -5.39 13.17
N CYS A 103 3.80 -5.09 12.97
CA CYS A 103 4.35 -4.93 11.62
C CYS A 103 4.69 -6.28 10.99
N PHE A 104 4.53 -6.38 9.66
CA PHE A 104 4.73 -7.63 8.92
C PHE A 104 6.15 -8.21 9.08
N ALA A 105 7.16 -7.35 9.29
CA ALA A 105 8.54 -7.76 9.41
C ALA A 105 8.85 -8.56 10.70
N LEU A 106 7.95 -8.54 11.69
CA LEU A 106 8.07 -9.32 12.92
C LEU A 106 7.35 -10.68 12.84
N GLU A 107 6.62 -10.95 11.75
CA GLU A 107 5.93 -12.23 11.60
C GLU A 107 6.91 -13.40 11.39
N PRO A 108 6.65 -14.57 12.00
CA PRO A 108 7.45 -15.76 11.75
C PRO A 108 7.42 -16.18 10.28
N LEU A 109 8.59 -16.53 9.74
CA LEU A 109 8.69 -17.07 8.37
C LEU A 109 8.29 -18.55 8.29
N GLU A 110 8.36 -19.26 9.42
CA GLU A 110 7.92 -20.65 9.55
C GLU A 110 6.48 -20.67 10.07
N VAL A 111 5.61 -21.38 9.36
CA VAL A 111 4.17 -21.53 9.65
C VAL A 111 3.89 -22.95 10.14
#